data_AF-A0A3M1A322-F1
#
_entry.id   AF-A0A3M1A322-F1
#
_cell.length_a   1.000
_cell.length_b   1.000
_cell.length_c   1.000
_cell.angle_alpha   90.00
_cell.angle_beta   90.00
_cell.angle_gamma   90.00
#
_symmetry.space_group_name_H-M   'P 1'
#
loop_
_entity.id
_entity.type
_entity.pdbx_description
1 polymer ?
#
loop_
_entity_poly.entity_id
_entity_poly.type
_entity_poly.pdbx_seq_one_letter_code
_entity_poly.pdbx_strand_id
1 'polypeptide(L)' 'MIRMGTKRHTPEEIVTKLWQVKVLVGQELARMDTIREVCIAEQAFFRWCEQYGAMVACH' A
#
# COMPACT_ATOMS: atom_id res chain seq x y z
N MET A 1 11.26 -22.26 2.22
CA MET A 1 11.66 -21.18 3.14
C MET A 1 12.03 -19.94 2.31
N ILE A 2 11.10 -19.02 2.08
CA ILE A 2 11.41 -17.79 1.35
C ILE A 2 11.83 -16.73 2.38
N ARG A 3 13.14 -16.59 2.60
CA ARG A 3 13.73 -15.46 3.31
C ARG A 3 13.75 -14.26 2.34
N MET A 4 12.61 -13.59 2.19
CA MET A 4 12.62 -12.24 1.63
C MET A 4 13.25 -11.36 2.68
N GLY A 5 14.52 -11.01 2.46
CA GLY A 5 15.25 -10.07 3.29
C GLY A 5 14.36 -8.87 3.53
N THR A 6 14.06 -8.63 4.80
CA THR A 6 13.29 -7.49 5.26
C THR A 6 14.14 -6.24 5.03
N LYS A 7 14.22 -5.78 3.78
CA LYS A 7 14.30 -4.34 3.51
C LYS A 7 13.03 -3.80 4.16
N ARG A 8 13.14 -3.43 5.43
CA ARG A 8 12.07 -2.77 6.18
C ARG A 8 11.81 -1.50 5.38
N HIS A 9 10.77 -1.52 4.54
CA HIS A 9 10.17 -0.27 4.11
C HIS A 9 9.88 0.49 5.38
N THR A 10 10.45 1.69 5.48
CA THR A 10 10.21 2.53 6.64
C THR A 10 8.70 2.76 6.71
N PRO A 11 8.15 2.94 7.92
CA PRO A 11 6.73 3.24 8.07
C PRO A 11 6.32 4.45 7.21
N GLU A 12 7.24 5.40 7.01
CA GLU A 12 7.06 6.55 6.12
C GLU A 12 6.91 6.16 4.64
N GLU A 13 7.72 5.25 4.10
CA GLU A 13 7.56 4.76 2.73
C GLU A 13 6.24 4.00 2.56
N ILE A 14 5.84 3.21 3.55
CA ILE A 14 4.58 2.45 3.55
C ILE A 14 3.39 3.41 3.54
N VAL A 15 3.39 4.41 4.42
CA VAL A 15 2.33 5.42 4.49
C VAL A 15 2.29 6.24 3.19
N THR A 16 3.44 6.61 2.63
CA THR A 16 3.51 7.33 1.34
C THR A 16 2.91 6.51 0.21
N LYS A 17 3.25 5.22 0.12
CA LYS A 17 2.71 4.28 -0.87
C LYS A 17 1.20 4.07 -0.70
N LEU A 18 0.72 3.90 0.53
CA LEU A 18 -0.71 3.80 0.83
C LEU A 18 -1.47 5.10 0.47
N TRP A 19 -0.86 6.26 0.72
CA TRP A 19 -1.42 7.56 0.35
C TRP A 19 -1.47 7.75 -1.17
N GLN A 20 -0.42 7.35 -1.90
CA GLN A 20 -0.44 7.32 -3.37
C GLN A 20 -1.61 6.49 -3.91
N VAL A 21 -1.85 5.30 -3.32
CA VAL A 21 -3.01 4.49 -3.68
C VAL A 21 -4.32 5.24 -3.41
N LYS A 22 -4.44 5.94 -2.27
CA LYS A 22 -5.64 6.72 -1.93
C LYS A 22 -5.90 7.88 -2.89
N VAL A 23 -4.86 8.62 -3.28
CA VAL A 23 -4.99 9.73 -4.24
C VAL A 23 -5.48 9.22 -5.58
N LEU A 24 -4.87 8.14 -6.09
CA LEU A 24 -5.24 7.54 -7.37
C LEU A 24 -6.66 6.95 -7.34
N VAL A 25 -7.07 6.29 -6.24
CA VAL A 25 -8.46 5.83 -6.04
C VAL A 25 -9.44 7.01 -6.01
N GLY A 26 -9.03 8.17 -5.44
CA GLY A 26 -9.82 9.40 -5.47
C GLY A 26 -9.99 10.01 -6.88
N GLN A 27 -9.17 9.58 -7.84
CA GLN A 27 -9.28 9.96 -9.25
C GLN A 27 -10.06 8.94 -10.09
N GLU A 28 -10.90 8.12 -9.44
CA GLU A 28 -11.73 7.06 -10.05
C GLU A 28 -10.95 5.91 -10.71
N LEU A 29 -9.64 5.80 -10.43
CA LEU A 29 -8.87 4.63 -10.85
C LEU A 29 -9.25 3.42 -9.99
N ALA A 30 -9.50 2.30 -10.66
CA ALA A 30 -9.78 1.05 -9.98
C ALA A 30 -8.63 0.72 -9.01
N ARG A 31 -8.99 0.26 -7.81
CA ARG A 31 -8.02 -0.07 -6.75
C ARG A 31 -6.94 -1.04 -7.23
N MET A 32 -7.29 -2.00 -8.09
CA MET A 32 -6.33 -2.96 -8.65
C MET A 32 -5.35 -2.33 -9.64
N ASP A 33 -5.82 -1.45 -10.54
CA ASP A 33 -4.95 -0.69 -11.44
C ASP A 33 -4.01 0.21 -10.65
N THR A 34 -4.54 0.86 -9.62
CA THR A 34 -3.76 1.70 -8.71
C THR A 34 -2.67 0.91 -7.97
N ILE A 35 -2.97 -0.28 -7.46
CA ILE A 35 -1.98 -1.14 -6.78
C ILE A 35 -0.88 -1.59 -7.76
N ARG A 36 -1.25 -1.88 -9.00
CA ARG A 36 -0.31 -2.19 -10.09
C ARG A 36 0.57 -0.99 -10.45
N GLU A 37 0.01 0.22 -10.52
CA GLU A 37 0.72 1.48 -10.78
C GLU A 37 1.77 1.78 -9.70
N VAL A 38 1.42 1.60 -8.42
CA VAL A 38 2.36 1.83 -7.30
C VAL A 38 3.36 0.67 -7.14
N CYS A 39 3.23 -0.38 -7.97
CA CYS A 39 4.10 -1.56 -8.01
C CYS A 39 4.20 -2.23 -6.61
N ILE A 40 3.07 -2.31 -5.91
CA ILE A 40 2.97 -2.99 -4.61
C ILE A 40 2.26 -4.31 -4.83
N ALA A 41 2.74 -5.38 -4.19
CA ALA A 41 1.96 -6.61 -4.15
C ALA A 41 0.65 -6.38 -3.39
N GLU A 42 -0.47 -6.85 -3.94
CA GLU A 42 -1.79 -6.72 -3.33
C GLU A 42 -1.83 -7.31 -1.90
N GLN A 43 -1.10 -8.41 -1.69
CA GLN A 43 -0.93 -9.04 -0.38
C GLN A 43 -0.16 -8.18 0.63
N ALA A 44 0.79 -7.36 0.15
CA ALA A 44 1.49 -6.38 0.98
C ALA A 44 0.60 -5.18 1.30
N PHE A 45 -0.21 -4.71 0.34
CA PHE A 45 -1.21 -3.67 0.58
C PHE A 45 -2.21 -4.08 1.65
N PHE A 46 -2.75 -5.30 1.59
CA PHE A 46 -3.68 -5.80 2.59
C PHE A 46 -3.06 -5.87 3.99
N ARG A 47 -1.82 -6.38 4.08
CA ARG A 47 -1.06 -6.43 5.35
C ARG A 47 -0.76 -5.04 5.90
N TRP A 48 -0.40 -4.09 5.04
CA TRP A 48 -0.15 -2.71 5.45
C TRP A 48 -1.43 -1.97 5.81
N CYS A 49 -2.56 -2.29 5.18
CA CYS A 49 -3.86 -1.76 5.56
C CYS A 49 -4.27 -2.26 6.95
N GLU A 50 -3.92 -3.48 7.33
CA GLU A 50 -4.15 -3.98 8.69
C GLU A 50 -3.23 -3.31 9.72
N GLN A 51 -1.95 -3.14 9.41
CA GLN A 51 -0.98 -2.52 10.33
C GLN A 51 -1.04 -0.99 10.41
N TYR A 52 -1.35 -0.30 9.31
CA TYR A 52 -1.25 1.15 9.14
C TYR A 52 -2.54 1.78 8.61
N GLY A 53 -3.57 1.00 8.26
CA GLY A 53 -4.83 1.53 7.72
C GLY A 53 -5.60 2.41 8.71
N ALA A 54 -5.35 2.26 10.02
CA ALA A 54 -5.84 3.21 11.03
C ALA A 54 -5.26 4.63 10.85
N MET A 55 -4.04 4.75 10.32
CA MET A 55 -3.40 6.04 10.04
C MET A 55 -3.82 6.61 8.68
N VAL A 56 -4.14 5.76 7.71
CA VAL A 56 -4.50 6.15 6.34
C VAL A 56 -6.01 6.33 6.13
N ALA A 57 -6.84 5.82 7.04
CA ALA A 57 -8.31 5.81 6.94
C ALA A 57 -8.75 5.45 5.51
N CYS A 58 -8.62 4.16 5.19
CA CYS A 58 -9.25 3.58 4.01
C CYS A 58 -10.77 3.63 4.24
N HIS A 59 -11.43 4.64 3.67
CA HIS A 59 -12.86 4.67 3.44
C HIS A 59 -13.10 4.31 1.98
#